data_AF-A0A7J7UJ98-F1
#
_entry.id   AF-A0A7J7UJ98-F1
#
_cell.length_a   1.000
_cell.length_b   1.000
_cell.length_c   1.000
_cell.angle_alpha   90.00
_cell.angle_beta   90.00
_cell.angle_gamma   90.00
#
_symmetry.space_group_name_H-M   'P 1'
#
loop_
_entity.id
_entity.type
_entity.pdbx_description
1 polymer ?
#
loop_
_entity_poly.entity_id
_entity_poly.type
_entity_poly.pdbx_seq_one_letter_code
_entity_poly.pdbx_strand_id
1 'polypeptide(L)'
;METGQPKNVNEHTKDEPQQVGKPTGSSSAPRTSEKKEENPGNQNKLPTSNLAVVKIQAWWRGALVRRTLLHATLGALVIQRWWKQILMKLQEKRRRAALETFTREEWAAVRLQSWVRMWRIRLRYCRLLHAVRIIQAFWRCHSCASRGFIKGHYRVTASQLYLEIEILLASGPCIVTECIPLPIKQ
;
A
#
# COMPACT_ATOMS: atom_id res chain seq x y z
N MET A 1 -28.28 -5.53 -21.16
CA MET A 1 -28.71 -4.15 -21.44
C MET A 1 -28.46 -3.38 -20.16
N GLU A 2 -27.54 -2.44 -20.00
CA GLU A 2 -26.84 -1.55 -20.92
C GLU A 2 -25.40 -1.35 -20.42
N THR A 3 -24.44 -1.33 -21.34
CA THR A 3 -23.05 -0.94 -21.10
C THR A 3 -22.93 0.57 -21.24
N GLY A 4 -22.73 1.27 -20.13
CA GLY A 4 -22.39 2.68 -20.11
C GLY A 4 -20.88 2.87 -20.28
N GLN A 5 -20.50 3.40 -21.42
CA GLN A 5 -19.21 4.05 -21.67
C GLN A 5 -19.53 5.45 -22.20
N PRO A 6 -18.67 6.45 -21.96
CA PRO A 6 -18.36 7.29 -23.11
C PRO A 6 -16.86 7.39 -23.35
N LYS A 7 -16.56 7.20 -24.62
CA LYS A 7 -15.30 7.47 -25.29
C LYS A 7 -15.09 8.99 -25.36
N ASN A 8 -13.82 9.34 -25.16
CA ASN A 8 -13.03 10.36 -25.86
C ASN A 8 -13.67 11.74 -26.10
N VAL A 9 -13.13 12.73 -25.39
CA VAL A 9 -13.46 14.15 -25.47
C VAL A 9 -12.75 14.80 -26.65
N ASN A 10 -13.51 15.66 -27.32
CA ASN A 10 -13.22 16.49 -28.47
C ASN A 10 -12.00 17.43 -28.27
N GLU A 11 -11.19 17.56 -29.30
CA GLU A 11 -9.97 18.37 -29.39
C GLU A 11 -10.19 19.51 -30.40
N HIS A 12 -10.36 20.74 -29.90
CA HIS A 12 -9.79 22.00 -30.45
C HIS A 12 -10.46 23.23 -29.81
N THR A 13 -9.66 24.07 -29.12
CA THR A 13 -9.34 25.44 -29.58
C THR A 13 -8.42 26.12 -28.57
N LYS A 14 -7.25 26.49 -29.09
CA LYS A 14 -6.26 27.52 -28.73
C LYS A 14 -6.51 28.37 -27.47
N ASP A 15 -5.47 28.48 -26.64
CA ASP A 15 -4.74 29.74 -26.45
C ASP A 15 -3.34 29.46 -25.86
N GLU A 16 -2.32 29.87 -26.62
CA GLU A 16 -0.92 30.02 -26.20
C GLU A 16 -0.70 31.52 -25.88
N PRO A 17 0.30 31.94 -25.07
CA PRO A 17 1.68 31.77 -25.48
C PRO A 17 2.65 31.32 -24.38
N GLN A 18 3.64 30.59 -24.87
CA GLN A 18 4.89 30.27 -24.24
C GLN A 18 5.78 31.50 -23.94
N GLN A 19 6.60 31.32 -22.90
CA GLN A 19 7.98 31.79 -22.79
C GLN A 19 8.23 33.31 -22.81
N VAL A 20 8.24 33.90 -21.60
CA VAL A 20 8.95 35.16 -21.34
C VAL A 20 10.44 34.88 -21.24
N GLY A 21 11.08 34.81 -22.41
CA GLY A 21 12.52 34.87 -22.59
C GLY A 21 12.90 36.19 -23.27
N LYS A 22 13.40 37.14 -22.47
CA LYS A 22 14.30 38.25 -22.86
C LYS A 22 13.78 39.26 -23.91
N PRO A 23 13.34 40.46 -23.49
CA PRO A 23 13.39 41.63 -24.35
C PRO A 23 14.80 42.21 -24.34
N THR A 24 15.38 42.29 -25.55
CA THR A 24 16.45 43.22 -25.90
C THR A 24 16.00 44.64 -25.58
N GLY A 25 16.56 45.22 -24.53
CA GLY A 25 16.50 46.66 -24.26
C GLY A 25 17.88 47.24 -24.51
N SER A 26 18.00 47.99 -25.59
CA SER A 26 19.06 48.95 -25.95
C SER A 26 20.40 48.83 -25.21
N SER A 27 21.40 48.38 -25.96
CA SER A 27 22.73 48.99 -25.90
C SER A 27 22.62 50.48 -26.24
N SER A 28 22.20 51.30 -25.29
CA SER A 28 22.53 52.71 -25.29
C SER A 28 23.99 52.83 -24.86
N ALA A 29 24.87 52.81 -25.84
CA ALA A 29 26.19 53.41 -25.69
C ALA A 29 25.99 54.79 -25.05
N PRO A 30 26.71 55.15 -23.97
CA PRO A 30 26.87 56.55 -23.64
C PRO A 30 27.59 57.17 -24.83
N ARG A 31 26.83 57.94 -25.62
CA ARG A 31 27.41 58.96 -26.48
C ARG A 31 28.40 59.74 -25.62
N THR A 32 29.60 59.89 -26.15
CA THR A 32 30.50 61.02 -25.94
C THR A 32 29.75 62.19 -25.31
N SER A 33 29.81 62.28 -23.99
CA SER A 33 29.49 63.49 -23.26
C SER A 33 30.56 64.49 -23.67
N GLU A 34 30.09 65.51 -24.37
CA GLU A 34 30.81 66.72 -24.72
C GLU A 34 31.75 67.14 -23.58
N LYS A 35 32.97 67.51 -23.97
CA LYS A 35 33.85 68.35 -23.19
C LYS A 35 33.03 69.52 -22.62
N LYS A 36 32.66 69.45 -21.34
CA LYS A 36 32.65 70.64 -20.51
C LYS A 36 34.04 70.80 -19.96
N GLU A 37 34.71 71.76 -20.56
CA GLU A 37 35.90 72.41 -20.07
C GLU A 37 35.62 72.88 -18.62
N GLU A 38 36.06 72.09 -17.64
CA GLU A 38 36.07 72.50 -16.24
C GLU A 38 37.51 72.74 -15.82
N ASN A 39 37.89 74.00 -16.01
CA ASN A 39 38.94 74.78 -15.35
C ASN A 39 39.63 74.08 -14.15
N PRO A 40 40.93 73.69 -14.21
CA PRO A 40 41.65 73.19 -13.06
C PRO A 40 42.20 74.38 -12.28
N GLY A 41 41.30 75.08 -11.60
CA GLY A 41 41.59 76.40 -11.03
C GLY A 41 41.11 76.55 -9.59
N ASN A 42 41.44 75.63 -8.68
CA ASN A 42 41.77 75.99 -7.30
C ASN A 42 42.27 74.80 -6.47
N GLN A 43 43.59 74.64 -6.37
CA GLN A 43 44.22 73.86 -5.29
C GLN A 43 44.13 74.69 -4.00
N ASN A 44 42.91 74.89 -3.49
CA ASN A 44 42.74 75.36 -2.12
C ASN A 44 43.15 74.20 -1.22
N LYS A 45 44.37 74.29 -0.66
CA LYS A 45 44.82 73.47 0.47
C LYS A 45 43.73 73.53 1.54
N LEU A 46 42.89 72.49 1.55
CA LEU A 46 41.85 72.32 2.53
C LEU A 46 42.55 72.25 3.90
N PRO A 47 42.17 73.09 4.89
CA PRO A 47 42.85 73.08 6.17
C PRO A 47 42.80 71.66 6.73
N THR A 48 43.93 71.17 7.25
CA THR A 48 44.12 69.80 7.79
C THR A 48 42.98 69.34 8.70
N SER A 49 42.30 70.29 9.36
CA SER A 49 41.04 70.11 10.10
C SER A 49 39.92 69.43 9.27
N ASN A 50 39.63 69.90 8.06
CA ASN A 50 38.54 69.37 7.23
C ASN A 50 38.84 67.95 6.73
N LEU A 51 40.10 67.62 6.46
CA LEU A 51 40.49 66.27 6.03
C LEU A 51 40.28 65.25 7.16
N ALA A 52 40.54 65.63 8.42
CA ALA A 52 40.27 64.79 9.58
C ALA A 52 38.77 64.53 9.77
N VAL A 53 37.94 65.58 9.61
CA VAL A 53 36.46 65.45 9.65
C VAL A 53 35.96 64.51 8.56
N VAL A 54 36.46 64.63 7.34
CA VAL A 54 36.09 63.73 6.22
C VAL A 54 36.48 62.28 6.51
N LYS A 55 37.66 62.03 7.10
CA LYS A 55 38.08 60.68 7.52
C LYS A 55 37.13 60.07 8.57
N ILE A 56 36.73 60.86 9.57
CA ILE A 56 35.80 60.41 10.60
C ILE A 56 34.42 60.11 10.00
N GLN A 57 33.92 60.95 9.11
CA GLN A 57 32.65 60.73 8.42
C GLN A 57 32.67 59.50 7.50
N ALA A 58 33.76 59.31 6.75
CA ALA A 58 33.95 58.13 5.89
C ALA A 58 34.01 56.85 6.73
N TRP A 59 34.71 56.88 7.88
CA TRP A 59 34.76 55.78 8.82
C TRP A 59 33.37 55.42 9.36
N TRP A 60 32.60 56.42 9.80
CA TRP A 60 31.24 56.20 10.30
C TRP A 60 30.29 55.62 9.26
N ARG A 61 30.32 56.14 8.02
CA ARG A 61 29.51 55.59 6.91
C ARG A 61 29.90 54.14 6.61
N GLY A 62 31.20 53.82 6.60
CA GLY A 62 31.70 52.46 6.44
C GLY A 62 31.30 51.52 7.58
N ALA A 63 31.34 52.00 8.84
CA ALA A 63 30.92 51.22 10.00
C ALA A 63 29.42 50.90 9.97
N LEU A 64 28.59 51.88 9.59
CA LEU A 64 27.14 51.69 9.47
C LEU A 64 26.80 50.63 8.41
N VAL A 65 27.40 50.72 7.21
CA VAL A 65 27.18 49.76 6.11
C VAL A 65 27.66 48.35 6.47
N ARG A 66 28.80 48.21 7.16
CA ARG A 66 29.28 46.90 7.61
C ARG A 66 28.32 46.26 8.62
N ARG A 67 27.76 47.06 9.53
CA ARG A 67 26.80 46.58 10.52
C ARG A 67 25.50 46.11 9.87
N THR A 68 24.96 46.85 8.91
CA THR A 68 23.75 46.45 8.19
C THR A 68 23.98 45.18 7.35
N LEU A 69 25.12 45.08 6.67
CA LEU A 69 25.48 43.88 5.90
C LEU A 69 25.65 42.65 6.81
N LEU A 70 26.24 42.79 7.99
CA LEU A 70 26.33 41.70 8.97
C LEU A 70 24.95 41.22 9.42
N HIS A 71 24.03 42.15 9.72
CA HIS A 71 22.66 41.76 10.07
C HIS A 71 21.92 41.09 8.90
N ALA A 72 22.08 41.59 7.68
CA ALA A 72 21.47 41.02 6.49
C ALA A 72 22.01 39.61 6.18
N THR A 73 23.33 39.41 6.30
CA THR A 73 23.97 38.10 6.08
C THR A 73 23.59 37.09 7.16
N LEU A 74 23.53 37.49 8.43
CA LEU A 74 23.03 36.64 9.50
C LEU A 74 21.57 36.23 9.27
N GLY A 75 20.71 37.18 8.88
CA GLY A 75 19.31 36.90 8.53
C GLY A 75 19.21 35.90 7.37
N ALA A 76 19.97 36.12 6.29
CA ALA A 76 20.01 35.22 5.15
C ALA A 76 20.47 33.80 5.54
N LEU A 77 21.50 33.68 6.38
CA LEU A 77 22.01 32.38 6.84
C LEU A 77 20.97 31.61 7.67
N VAL A 78 20.20 32.29 8.52
CA VAL A 78 19.12 31.67 9.29
C VAL A 78 18.05 31.11 8.35
N ILE A 79 17.61 31.92 7.38
CA ILE A 79 16.61 31.51 6.39
C ILE A 79 17.11 30.31 5.56
N GLN A 80 18.35 30.37 5.08
CA GLN A 80 18.96 29.27 4.30
C GLN A 80 19.04 27.97 5.11
N ARG A 81 19.48 28.04 6.37
CA ARG A 81 19.56 26.87 7.26
C ARG A 81 18.16 26.30 7.53
N TRP A 82 17.18 27.16 7.78
CA TRP A 82 15.79 26.73 7.99
C TRP A 82 15.21 26.01 6.77
N TRP A 83 15.43 26.56 5.57
CA TRP A 83 15.01 25.93 4.32
C TRP A 83 15.67 24.57 4.10
N LYS A 84 16.99 24.46 4.34
CA LYS A 84 17.68 23.17 4.27
C LYS A 84 17.07 22.14 5.23
N GLN A 85 16.74 22.54 6.46
CA GLN A 85 16.07 21.63 7.39
C GLN A 85 14.70 21.17 6.91
N ILE A 86 13.89 22.07 6.34
CA ILE A 86 12.59 21.72 5.78
C ILE A 86 12.73 20.75 4.62
N LEU A 87 13.69 20.99 3.73
CA LEU A 87 13.93 20.14 2.58
C LEU A 87 14.37 18.73 3.02
N MET A 88 15.27 18.63 4.00
CA MET A 88 15.68 17.35 4.59
C MET A 88 14.50 16.61 5.23
N LYS A 89 13.63 17.32 5.98
CA LYS A 89 12.41 16.72 6.55
C LYS A 89 11.46 16.21 5.45
N LEU A 90 11.32 16.93 4.35
CA LEU A 90 10.47 16.52 3.23
C LEU A 90 11.04 15.29 2.52
N GLN A 91 12.35 15.27 2.28
CA GLN A 91 13.02 14.13 1.65
C GLN A 91 12.94 12.88 2.54
N GLU A 92 13.13 13.03 3.84
CA GLU A 92 13.01 11.94 4.80
C GLU A 92 11.57 11.39 4.83
N LYS A 93 10.55 12.25 4.83
CA LYS A 93 9.15 11.81 4.70
C LYS A 93 8.89 11.03 3.41
N ARG A 94 9.42 11.51 2.27
CA ARG A 94 9.32 10.80 0.98
C ARG A 94 10.01 9.44 1.04
N ARG A 95 11.21 9.37 1.63
CA ARG A 95 11.97 8.13 1.79
C ARG A 95 11.21 7.12 2.66
N ARG A 96 10.64 7.56 3.78
CA ARG A 96 9.80 6.70 4.65
C ARG A 96 8.56 6.20 3.92
N ALA A 97 7.85 7.08 3.22
CA ALA A 97 6.67 6.69 2.45
C ALA A 97 7.00 5.62 1.40
N ALA A 98 8.12 5.76 0.68
CA ALA A 98 8.57 4.75 -0.28
C ALA A 98 8.92 3.42 0.40
N LEU A 99 9.61 3.45 1.55
CA LEU A 99 9.90 2.23 2.32
C LEU A 99 8.62 1.55 2.85
N GLU A 100 7.64 2.34 3.30
CA GLU A 100 6.35 1.82 3.74
C GLU A 100 5.57 1.15 2.60
N THR A 101 5.63 1.69 1.37
CA THR A 101 4.99 1.04 0.22
C THR A 101 5.66 -0.29 -0.11
N PHE A 102 7.00 -0.36 -0.13
CA PHE A 102 7.71 -1.61 -0.40
C PHE A 102 7.46 -2.65 0.69
N THR A 103 7.54 -2.27 1.96
CA THR A 103 7.25 -3.20 3.06
C THR A 103 5.82 -3.71 3.00
N ARG A 104 4.82 -2.89 2.64
CA ARG A 104 3.43 -3.34 2.43
C ARG A 104 3.34 -4.38 1.32
N GLU A 105 4.04 -4.18 0.20
CA GLU A 105 4.08 -5.16 -0.89
C GLU A 105 4.72 -6.48 -0.45
N GLU A 106 5.83 -6.43 0.29
CA GLU A 106 6.47 -7.62 0.86
C GLU A 106 5.54 -8.35 1.84
N TRP A 107 4.89 -7.64 2.76
CA TRP A 107 3.91 -8.22 3.68
C TRP A 107 2.74 -8.86 2.94
N ALA A 108 2.24 -8.23 1.87
CA ALA A 108 1.20 -8.79 1.03
C ALA A 108 1.68 -10.07 0.32
N ALA A 109 2.91 -10.07 -0.21
CA ALA A 109 3.50 -11.24 -0.85
C ALA A 109 3.69 -12.40 0.14
N VAL A 110 4.20 -12.14 1.34
CA VAL A 110 4.37 -13.18 2.39
C VAL A 110 3.02 -13.74 2.83
N ARG A 111 1.99 -12.89 3.00
CA ARG A 111 0.63 -13.35 3.29
C ARG A 111 0.10 -14.23 2.17
N LEU A 112 0.21 -13.80 0.91
CA LEU A 112 -0.22 -14.59 -0.23
C LEU A 112 0.53 -15.93 -0.32
N GLN A 113 1.85 -15.92 -0.13
CA GLN A 113 2.67 -17.13 -0.13
C GLN A 113 2.22 -18.11 0.97
N SER A 114 1.95 -17.62 2.18
CA SER A 114 1.47 -18.47 3.27
C SER A 114 0.10 -19.09 2.98
N TRP A 115 -0.81 -18.33 2.35
CA TRP A 115 -2.11 -18.83 1.90
C TRP A 115 -1.97 -19.91 0.83
N VAL A 116 -1.11 -19.67 -0.18
CA VAL A 116 -0.86 -20.66 -1.24
C VAL A 116 -0.25 -21.94 -0.67
N ARG A 117 0.71 -21.83 0.26
CA ARG A 117 1.31 -22.99 0.94
C ARG A 117 0.27 -23.78 1.73
N MET A 118 -0.54 -23.10 2.55
CA MET A 118 -1.64 -23.71 3.30
C MET A 118 -2.65 -24.38 2.37
N TRP A 119 -3.05 -23.71 1.29
CA TRP A 119 -4.00 -24.21 0.32
C TRP A 119 -3.52 -25.51 -0.35
N ARG A 120 -2.25 -25.56 -0.78
CA ARG A 120 -1.66 -26.78 -1.37
C ARG A 120 -1.71 -27.96 -0.41
N ILE A 121 -1.38 -27.75 0.87
CA ILE A 121 -1.42 -28.80 1.89
C ILE A 121 -2.86 -29.25 2.11
N ARG A 122 -3.81 -28.32 2.26
CA ARG A 122 -5.23 -28.63 2.45
C ARG A 122 -5.80 -29.41 1.26
N LEU A 123 -5.46 -29.03 0.03
CA LEU A 123 -5.88 -29.73 -1.16
C LEU A 123 -5.36 -31.18 -1.18
N ARG A 124 -4.07 -31.39 -0.85
CA ARG A 124 -3.49 -32.73 -0.77
C ARG A 124 -4.17 -33.56 0.32
N TYR A 125 -4.40 -32.98 1.50
CA TYR A 125 -5.10 -33.64 2.59
C TYR A 125 -6.52 -34.03 2.20
N CYS A 126 -7.29 -33.13 1.60
CA CYS A 126 -8.65 -33.42 1.15
C CYS A 126 -8.70 -34.55 0.11
N ARG A 127 -7.75 -34.58 -0.84
CA ARG A 127 -7.65 -35.67 -1.83
C ARG A 127 -7.37 -37.02 -1.18
N LEU A 128 -6.40 -37.07 -0.25
CA LEU A 128 -6.09 -38.29 0.50
C LEU A 128 -7.28 -38.74 1.34
N LEU A 129 -7.92 -37.82 2.06
CA LEU A 129 -9.09 -38.12 2.88
C LEU A 129 -10.25 -38.65 2.03
N HIS A 130 -10.46 -38.08 0.84
CA HIS A 130 -11.48 -38.56 -0.09
C HIS A 130 -11.17 -39.99 -0.57
N ALA A 131 -9.92 -40.27 -0.96
CA ALA A 131 -9.50 -41.62 -1.36
C ALA A 131 -9.66 -42.63 -0.22
N VAL A 132 -9.23 -42.28 1.00
CA VAL A 132 -9.39 -43.13 2.20
C VAL A 132 -10.87 -43.42 2.47
N ARG A 133 -11.74 -42.42 2.37
CA ARG A 133 -13.19 -42.61 2.55
C ARG A 133 -13.78 -43.57 1.53
N ILE A 134 -13.39 -43.49 0.26
CA ILE A 134 -13.84 -44.44 -0.77
C ILE A 134 -13.39 -45.86 -0.42
N ILE A 135 -12.11 -46.04 -0.09
CA ILE A 135 -11.56 -47.36 0.26
C ILE A 135 -12.30 -47.93 1.50
N GLN A 136 -12.50 -47.11 2.52
CA GLN A 136 -13.24 -47.50 3.73
C GLN A 136 -14.69 -47.85 3.43
N ALA A 137 -15.37 -47.09 2.59
CA ALA A 137 -16.75 -47.36 2.19
C ALA A 137 -16.84 -48.68 1.41
N PHE A 138 -15.95 -48.90 0.45
CA PHE A 138 -15.85 -50.16 -0.28
C PHE A 138 -15.63 -51.34 0.67
N TRP A 139 -14.68 -51.22 1.59
CA TRP A 139 -14.37 -52.30 2.53
C TRP A 139 -15.51 -52.57 3.52
N ARG A 140 -16.23 -51.52 3.96
CA ARG A 140 -17.44 -51.65 4.77
C ARG A 140 -18.56 -52.37 4.00
N CYS A 141 -18.83 -51.96 2.76
CA CYS A 141 -19.82 -52.62 1.92
C CYS A 141 -19.44 -54.09 1.67
N HIS A 142 -18.18 -54.38 1.36
CA HIS A 142 -17.69 -55.74 1.16
C HIS A 142 -17.81 -56.60 2.43
N SER A 143 -17.49 -56.03 3.59
CA SER A 143 -17.62 -56.73 4.88
C SER A 143 -19.07 -57.04 5.23
N CYS A 144 -20.01 -56.12 4.98
CA CYS A 144 -21.43 -56.39 5.16
C CYS A 144 -21.97 -57.42 4.15
N ALA A 145 -21.53 -57.34 2.89
CA ALA A 145 -21.96 -58.28 1.85
C ALA A 145 -21.45 -59.71 2.13
N SER A 146 -20.23 -59.86 2.63
CA SER A 146 -19.64 -61.17 2.95
C SER A 146 -20.14 -61.78 4.26
N ARG A 147 -20.53 -60.96 5.24
CA ARG A 147 -21.00 -61.43 6.56
C ARG A 147 -22.50 -61.74 6.62
N GLY A 148 -23.22 -61.47 5.54
CA GLY A 148 -24.67 -61.62 5.48
C GLY A 148 -25.41 -60.56 6.30
N PHE A 149 -26.70 -60.38 6.00
CA PHE A 149 -27.57 -59.44 6.71
C PHE A 149 -28.68 -60.20 7.44
N ILE A 150 -28.99 -59.79 8.67
CA ILE A 150 -30.08 -60.35 9.48
C ILE A 150 -31.24 -59.36 9.45
N LYS A 151 -32.38 -59.79 8.93
CA LYS A 151 -33.63 -59.04 8.93
C LYS A 151 -34.62 -59.73 9.86
N GLY A 152 -34.99 -59.06 10.95
CA GLY A 152 -36.03 -59.54 11.85
C GLY A 152 -37.37 -58.89 11.52
N HIS A 153 -38.42 -59.69 11.37
CA HIS A 153 -39.80 -59.25 11.37
C HIS A 153 -40.49 -59.83 12.60
N TYR A 154 -41.18 -58.99 13.37
CA TYR A 154 -41.92 -59.45 14.53
C TYR A 154 -43.35 -58.92 14.47
N ARG A 155 -44.29 -59.77 14.87
CA ARG A 155 -45.71 -59.44 14.98
C ARG A 155 -46.21 -59.81 16.37
N VAL A 156 -46.64 -58.80 17.11
CA VAL A 156 -47.21 -58.99 18.45
C VAL A 156 -48.72 -59.17 18.33
N THR A 157 -49.23 -60.29 18.82
CA THR A 157 -50.67 -60.56 18.99
C THR A 157 -50.99 -60.61 20.49
N ALA A 158 -52.26 -60.47 20.88
CA ALA A 158 -52.68 -60.39 22.28
C ALA A 158 -52.22 -61.59 23.16
N SER A 159 -52.03 -62.77 22.58
CA SER A 159 -51.64 -64.00 23.28
C SER A 159 -50.26 -64.55 22.89
N GLN A 160 -49.66 -64.06 21.80
CA GLN A 160 -48.46 -64.66 21.20
C GLN A 160 -47.61 -63.60 20.47
N LEU A 161 -46.29 -63.72 20.58
CA LEU A 161 -45.29 -63.02 19.79
C LEU A 161 -44.83 -63.94 18.66
N TYR A 162 -45.05 -63.52 17.42
CA TYR A 162 -44.47 -64.17 16.24
C TYR A 162 -43.17 -63.47 15.87
N LEU A 163 -42.07 -64.21 15.78
CA LEU A 163 -40.76 -63.72 15.40
C LEU A 163 -40.28 -64.51 14.17
N GLU A 164 -39.90 -63.77 13.12
CA GLU A 164 -39.33 -64.31 11.90
C GLU A 164 -37.99 -63.62 11.66
N ILE A 165 -36.92 -64.41 11.57
CA ILE A 165 -35.57 -63.94 11.34
C ILE A 165 -35.11 -64.50 10.00
N GLU A 166 -34.95 -63.62 9.02
CA GLU A 166 -34.31 -63.94 7.74
C GLU A 166 -32.82 -63.63 7.86
N ILE A 167 -31.97 -64.64 7.69
CA ILE A 167 -30.52 -64.51 7.67
C ILE A 167 -30.06 -64.75 6.23
N LEU A 168 -29.64 -63.69 5.55
CA LEU A 168 -29.15 -63.75 4.18
C LEU A 168 -27.64 -63.98 4.20
N LEU A 169 -27.18 -65.20 3.94
CA LEU A 169 -25.75 -65.52 3.77
C LEU A 169 -25.38 -65.58 2.29
N ALA A 170 -24.08 -65.52 2.00
CA ALA A 170 -23.56 -65.68 0.64
C ALA A 170 -23.95 -67.03 -0.02
N SER A 171 -24.30 -68.05 0.77
CA SER A 171 -24.77 -69.36 0.30
C SER A 171 -26.29 -69.47 0.09
N GLY A 172 -27.06 -68.41 0.39
CA GLY A 172 -28.52 -68.37 0.25
C GLY A 172 -29.25 -67.88 1.51
N PRO A 173 -30.55 -67.54 1.40
CA PRO A 173 -31.39 -67.15 2.53
C PRO A 173 -31.72 -68.35 3.42
N CYS A 174 -31.57 -68.21 4.75
CA CYS A 174 -32.19 -69.07 5.73
C CYS A 174 -33.21 -68.31 6.58
N ILE A 175 -34.38 -68.90 6.79
CA ILE A 175 -35.50 -68.29 7.52
C ILE A 175 -35.75 -69.11 8.78
N VAL A 176 -35.74 -68.44 9.94
CA VAL A 176 -36.02 -69.04 11.24
C VAL A 176 -37.28 -68.37 11.81
N THR A 177 -38.31 -69.16 12.10
CA THR A 177 -39.57 -68.68 12.67
C THR A 177 -39.79 -69.26 14.05
N GLU A 178 -40.20 -68.42 15.01
CA GLU A 178 -40.46 -68.78 16.40
C GLU A 178 -41.74 -68.10 16.92
N CYS A 179 -42.56 -68.83 17.67
CA CYS A 179 -43.78 -68.32 18.30
C CYS A 179 -43.65 -68.39 19.82
N ILE A 180 -43.55 -67.25 20.49
CA ILE A 180 -43.40 -67.16 21.94
C ILE A 180 -44.76 -66.79 22.56
N PRO A 181 -45.37 -67.65 23.40
CA PRO A 181 -46.61 -67.31 24.08
C PRO A 181 -46.38 -66.19 25.11
N LEU A 182 -47.22 -65.15 25.07
CA LEU A 182 -47.12 -64.03 26.01
C LEU A 182 -48.03 -64.30 27.22
N PRO A 183 -47.54 -64.08 28.45
CA PRO A 183 -48.37 -64.24 29.64
C PRO A 183 -49.48 -63.18 29.62
N ILE A 184 -50.72 -63.63 29.41
CA ILE A 184 -51.90 -62.77 29.49
C ILE A 184 -52.04 -62.36 30.96
N LYS A 185 -51.80 -61.09 31.28
CA LYS A 185 -52.20 -60.54 32.59
C LYS A 185 -53.72 -60.44 32.61
N GLN A 186 -54.36 -61.30 33.39
CA GLN A 186 -55.76 -61.15 33.81
C GLN A 186 -55.91 -59.93 34.70
#